data_AF-A0A8T4Z9E4-F1
#
_entry.id   AF-A0A8T4Z9E4-F1
#
_cell.length_a   1.000
_cell.length_b   1.000
_cell.length_c   1.000
_cell.angle_alpha   90.00
_cell.angle_beta   90.00
_cell.angle_gamma   90.00
#
_symmetry.space_group_name_H-M   'P 1'
#
loop_
_entity.id
_entity.type
_entity.pdbx_description
1 polymer ?
#
loop_
_entity_poly.entity_id
_entity_poly.type
_entity_poly.pdbx_seq_one_letter_code
_entity_poly.pdbx_strand_id
1 'polypeptide(L)'
;YMRFSRDSKAAAAGTYTGYLLANILFYFLGTLFVLGAGVSDPVQAIATVAFGIPALLFILVDETDNGFADIYSAAVSLQNILPKYSQKMLIIMIGLAGMFTAILLPIEEYESFLLLIGSLFIPLFGVAVTDYFIVKKREYRIDELYKPSGIYWYRGGLNIKAVAAWMIGVLCYHYIVTNMSWLGASIPSLAVAAAIYWLSMMVGK
;
A
#
# COMPACT_ATOMS: atom_id res chain seq x y z
N TYR A 1 10.16 -5.48 -11.49
CA TYR A 1 11.12 -6.52 -11.08
C TYR A 1 12.54 -5.99 -11.25
N MET A 2 13.28 -5.72 -10.17
CA MET A 2 14.59 -5.00 -10.22
C MET A 2 15.83 -5.92 -10.34
N ARG A 3 15.64 -7.25 -10.24
CA ARG A 3 16.72 -8.25 -10.13
C ARG A 3 17.74 -8.23 -11.28
N PHE A 4 17.34 -7.80 -12.47
CA PHE A 4 18.19 -7.79 -13.68
C PHE A 4 18.67 -6.39 -14.07
N SER A 5 18.46 -5.37 -13.22
CA SER A 5 18.89 -4.00 -13.52
C SER A 5 20.39 -3.84 -13.33
N ARG A 6 21.05 -3.09 -14.22
CA ARG A 6 22.50 -2.84 -14.19
C ARG A 6 22.93 -1.88 -13.08
N ASP A 7 22.11 -0.88 -12.80
CA ASP A 7 22.33 0.10 -11.74
C ASP A 7 20.99 0.61 -11.17
N SER A 8 21.04 1.32 -10.04
CA SER A 8 19.85 1.81 -9.33
C SER A 8 19.05 2.86 -10.13
N LYS A 9 19.70 3.66 -10.98
CA LYS A 9 19.02 4.67 -11.79
C LYS A 9 18.27 4.00 -12.94
N ALA A 10 18.88 3.01 -13.59
CA ALA A 10 18.25 2.19 -14.61
C ALA A 10 17.08 1.39 -14.03
N ALA A 11 17.21 0.84 -12.82
CA ALA A 11 16.12 0.17 -12.12
C ALA A 11 14.94 1.11 -11.87
N ALA A 12 15.22 2.32 -11.35
CA ALA A 12 14.20 3.33 -11.08
C ALA A 12 13.52 3.81 -12.36
N ALA A 13 14.31 4.18 -13.38
CA ALA A 13 13.80 4.65 -14.65
C ALA A 13 12.95 3.58 -15.34
N GLY A 14 13.46 2.34 -15.49
CA GLY A 14 12.74 1.26 -16.14
C GLY A 14 11.42 0.91 -15.42
N THR A 15 11.43 0.89 -14.08
CA THR A 15 10.21 0.66 -13.30
C THR A 15 9.21 1.80 -13.52
N TYR A 16 9.65 3.05 -13.40
CA TYR A 16 8.78 4.21 -13.54
C TYR A 16 8.20 4.32 -14.96
N THR A 17 9.04 4.23 -15.99
CA THR A 17 8.58 4.35 -17.39
C THR A 17 7.70 3.18 -17.79
N GLY A 18 8.06 1.95 -17.41
CA GLY A 18 7.25 0.77 -17.71
C GLY A 18 5.88 0.85 -17.07
N TYR A 19 5.83 1.19 -15.78
CA TYR A 19 4.58 1.39 -15.05
C TYR A 19 3.75 2.53 -15.64
N LEU A 20 4.36 3.69 -15.90
CA LEU A 20 3.66 4.85 -16.44
C LEU A 20 3.05 4.55 -17.82
N LEU A 21 3.82 3.96 -18.74
CA LEU A 21 3.34 3.64 -20.08
C LEU A 21 2.22 2.61 -20.06
N ALA A 22 2.36 1.55 -19.26
CA ALA A 22 1.31 0.55 -19.11
C ALA A 22 0.01 1.17 -18.57
N ASN A 23 0.09 1.99 -17.52
CA ASN A 23 -1.10 2.64 -16.95
C ASN A 23 -1.77 3.61 -17.94
N ILE A 24 -1.00 4.43 -18.66
CA ILE A 24 -1.56 5.33 -19.68
C ILE A 24 -2.34 4.53 -20.72
N LEU A 25 -1.77 3.42 -21.22
CA LEU A 25 -2.43 2.58 -22.22
C LEU A 25 -3.70 1.92 -21.67
N PHE A 26 -3.66 1.35 -20.47
CA PHE A 26 -4.83 0.68 -19.88
C PHE A 26 -5.95 1.66 -19.51
N TYR A 27 -5.62 2.84 -18.98
CA TYR A 27 -6.63 3.87 -18.68
C TYR A 27 -7.28 4.43 -19.94
N PHE A 28 -6.46 4.67 -20.97
CA PHE A 28 -6.97 5.10 -22.27
C PHE A 28 -7.91 4.04 -22.87
N LEU A 29 -7.50 2.77 -22.87
CA LEU A 29 -8.30 1.66 -23.39
C LEU A 29 -9.60 1.46 -22.59
N GLY A 30 -9.53 1.52 -21.26
CA GLY A 30 -10.69 1.42 -20.38
C GLY A 30 -11.70 2.53 -20.65
N THR A 31 -11.22 3.77 -20.79
CA THR A 31 -12.06 4.92 -21.13
C THR A 31 -12.70 4.76 -22.51
N LEU A 32 -11.95 4.29 -23.52
CA LEU A 32 -12.49 4.03 -24.85
C LEU A 32 -13.61 2.98 -24.83
N PHE A 33 -13.46 1.88 -24.07
CA PHE A 33 -14.49 0.85 -23.98
C PHE A 33 -15.75 1.36 -23.29
N VAL A 34 -15.61 2.03 -22.14
CA VAL A 34 -16.73 2.61 -21.37
C VAL A 34 -17.50 3.62 -22.23
N LEU A 35 -16.80 4.57 -22.85
CA LEU A 35 -17.42 5.57 -23.71
C LEU A 35 -18.02 4.96 -24.99
N GLY A 36 -17.35 3.97 -25.58
CA GLY A 36 -17.80 3.31 -26.81
C GLY A 36 -19.04 2.43 -26.60
N ALA A 37 -19.16 1.77 -25.45
CA ALA A 37 -20.32 0.97 -25.08
C ALA A 37 -21.45 1.80 -24.45
N GLY A 38 -21.18 3.05 -24.03
CA GLY A 38 -22.16 3.92 -23.39
C GLY A 38 -22.60 3.46 -22.00
N VAL A 39 -21.78 2.66 -21.33
CA VAL A 39 -22.03 2.13 -19.97
C VAL A 39 -20.99 2.69 -19.01
N SER A 40 -21.29 2.74 -17.72
CA SER A 40 -20.35 3.19 -16.68
C SER A 40 -19.48 2.07 -16.12
N ASP A 41 -19.92 0.82 -16.22
CA ASP A 41 -19.20 -0.34 -15.70
C ASP A 41 -18.16 -0.85 -16.72
N PRO A 42 -16.85 -0.82 -16.38
CA PRO A 42 -15.80 -1.33 -17.26
C PRO A 42 -15.95 -2.82 -17.60
N VAL A 43 -16.46 -3.65 -16.68
CA VAL A 43 -16.63 -5.09 -16.91
C VAL A 43 -17.70 -5.30 -17.97
N GLN A 44 -18.85 -4.64 -17.81
CA GLN A 44 -19.91 -4.63 -18.82
C GLN A 44 -19.40 -4.11 -20.17
N ALA A 45 -18.63 -3.00 -20.16
CA ALA A 45 -18.10 -2.41 -21.39
C ALA A 45 -17.23 -3.41 -22.18
N ILE A 46 -16.30 -4.09 -21.50
CA ILE A 46 -15.44 -5.11 -22.12
C ILE A 46 -16.30 -6.26 -22.66
N ALA A 47 -17.28 -6.74 -21.88
CA ALA A 47 -18.13 -7.87 -22.26
C ALA A 47 -18.94 -7.64 -23.56
N THR A 48 -19.23 -6.39 -23.93
CA THR A 48 -19.97 -6.07 -25.16
C THR A 48 -19.16 -6.26 -26.46
N VAL A 49 -17.83 -6.36 -26.36
CA VAL A 49 -16.93 -6.51 -27.53
C VAL A 49 -16.85 -7.98 -27.94
N ALA A 50 -16.65 -8.26 -29.23
CA ALA A 50 -16.66 -9.62 -29.81
C ALA A 50 -15.75 -10.66 -29.09
N PHE A 51 -14.65 -10.22 -28.47
CA PHE A 51 -13.73 -11.06 -27.69
C PHE A 51 -13.65 -10.66 -26.20
N GLY A 52 -14.65 -9.93 -25.71
CA GLY A 52 -14.72 -9.41 -24.35
C GLY A 52 -14.71 -10.48 -23.27
N ILE A 53 -15.57 -11.49 -23.40
CA ILE A 53 -15.67 -12.57 -22.41
C ILE A 53 -14.36 -13.38 -22.29
N PRO A 54 -13.71 -13.83 -23.38
CA PRO A 54 -12.37 -14.41 -23.30
C PRO A 54 -11.34 -13.49 -22.65
N ALA A 55 -11.35 -12.18 -22.97
CA ALA A 55 -10.43 -11.22 -22.36
C ALA A 55 -10.63 -11.10 -20.85
N LEU A 56 -11.88 -11.04 -20.37
CA LEU A 56 -12.20 -11.03 -18.94
C LEU A 56 -11.72 -12.30 -18.23
N LEU A 57 -11.82 -13.47 -18.87
CA LEU A 57 -11.28 -14.71 -18.31
C LEU A 57 -9.77 -14.66 -18.16
N PHE A 58 -9.05 -14.11 -19.15
CA PHE A 58 -7.60 -13.92 -19.03
C PHE A 58 -7.23 -12.93 -17.93
N ILE A 59 -7.97 -11.83 -17.79
CA ILE A 59 -7.78 -10.86 -16.69
C ILE A 59 -8.01 -11.53 -15.34
N LEU A 60 -9.04 -12.38 -15.21
CA LEU A 60 -9.31 -13.10 -13.97
C LEU A 60 -8.18 -14.07 -13.59
N VAL A 61 -7.59 -14.75 -14.58
CA VAL A 61 -6.44 -15.62 -14.36
C VAL A 61 -5.21 -14.79 -13.96
N ASP A 62 -4.96 -13.65 -14.61
CA ASP A 62 -3.86 -12.74 -14.28
C ASP A 62 -3.95 -12.22 -12.82
N GLU A 63 -5.17 -11.91 -12.35
CA GLU A 63 -5.40 -11.41 -11.00
C GLU A 63 -5.17 -12.47 -9.91
N THR A 64 -5.12 -13.76 -10.27
CA THR A 64 -4.90 -14.85 -9.30
C THR A 64 -3.52 -14.74 -8.63
N ASP A 65 -2.51 -14.30 -9.36
CA ASP A 65 -1.15 -14.12 -8.83
C ASP A 65 -1.08 -12.97 -7.81
N ASN A 66 -1.83 -11.88 -8.04
CA ASN A 66 -1.96 -10.77 -7.09
C ASN A 66 -2.62 -11.23 -5.80
N GLY A 67 -3.76 -11.92 -5.90
CA GLY A 67 -4.45 -12.48 -4.73
C GLY A 67 -3.59 -13.45 -3.93
N PHE A 68 -2.80 -14.28 -4.60
CA PHE A 68 -1.82 -15.15 -3.95
C PHE A 68 -0.76 -14.35 -3.18
N ALA A 69 -0.16 -13.33 -3.79
CA ALA A 69 0.88 -12.52 -3.19
C ALA A 69 0.39 -11.77 -1.94
N ASP A 70 -0.83 -11.25 -1.98
CA ASP A 70 -1.45 -10.53 -0.86
C ASP A 70 -1.72 -11.45 0.34
N ILE A 71 -2.35 -12.61 0.09
CA ILE A 71 -2.61 -13.59 1.16
C ILE A 71 -1.29 -14.10 1.75
N TYR A 72 -0.32 -14.41 0.90
CA TYR A 72 0.98 -14.92 1.34
C TYR A 72 1.74 -13.88 2.17
N SER A 73 1.83 -12.64 1.71
CA SER A 73 2.57 -11.57 2.40
C SER A 73 1.93 -11.20 3.74
N ALA A 74 0.59 -11.16 3.80
CA ALA A 74 -0.15 -10.97 5.04
C ALA A 74 0.08 -12.14 6.02
N ALA A 75 0.07 -13.38 5.54
CA ALA A 75 0.29 -14.56 6.38
C ALA A 75 1.69 -14.59 7.00
N VAL A 76 2.73 -14.29 6.21
CA VAL A 76 4.11 -14.18 6.72
C VAL A 76 4.25 -13.05 7.72
N SER A 77 3.63 -11.90 7.44
CA SER A 77 3.65 -10.75 8.36
C SER A 77 2.99 -11.09 9.69
N LEU A 78 1.84 -11.78 9.65
CA LEU A 78 1.14 -12.23 10.86
C LEU A 78 1.91 -13.33 11.59
N GLN A 79 2.63 -14.19 10.88
CA GLN A 79 3.46 -15.24 11.48
C GLN A 79 4.60 -14.66 12.32
N ASN A 80 5.16 -13.51 11.93
CA ASN A 80 6.16 -12.80 12.73
C ASN A 80 5.59 -12.30 14.08
N ILE A 81 4.28 -12.01 14.13
CA ILE A 81 3.58 -11.58 15.35
C ILE A 81 3.13 -12.80 16.18
N LEU A 82 2.64 -13.84 15.50
CA LEU A 82 2.05 -15.02 16.10
C LEU A 82 2.83 -16.30 15.69
N PRO A 83 4.10 -16.44 16.09
CA PRO A 83 5.00 -17.50 15.60
C PRO A 83 4.58 -18.91 16.01
N LYS A 84 3.65 -19.03 16.98
CA LYS A 84 3.10 -20.31 17.44
C LYS A 84 2.18 -20.97 16.41
N TYR A 85 1.64 -20.21 15.46
CA TYR A 85 0.70 -20.72 14.46
C TYR A 85 1.42 -21.10 13.17
N SER A 86 0.97 -22.19 12.55
CA SER A 86 1.54 -22.64 11.27
C SER A 86 1.17 -21.68 10.14
N GLN A 87 2.11 -21.45 9.21
CA GLN A 87 1.88 -20.59 8.05
C GLN A 87 0.67 -21.03 7.22
N LYS A 88 0.48 -22.34 7.06
CA LYS A 88 -0.69 -22.91 6.35
C LYS A 88 -2.01 -22.48 6.97
N MET A 89 -2.11 -22.49 8.30
CA MET A 89 -3.31 -22.05 9.01
C MET A 89 -3.55 -20.55 8.81
N LEU A 90 -2.50 -19.72 8.88
CA LEU A 90 -2.60 -18.28 8.68
C LEU A 90 -3.03 -17.93 7.25
N ILE A 91 -2.49 -18.62 6.24
CA ILE A 91 -2.90 -18.47 4.82
C ILE A 91 -4.39 -18.76 4.66
N ILE A 92 -4.88 -19.88 5.20
CA ILE A 92 -6.30 -20.25 5.09
C ILE A 92 -7.16 -19.21 5.80
N MET A 93 -6.79 -18.79 7.01
CA MET A 93 -7.52 -17.77 7.76
C MET A 93 -7.61 -16.44 7.01
N ILE A 94 -6.50 -15.95 6.47
CA ILE A 94 -6.46 -14.68 5.74
C ILE A 94 -7.24 -14.78 4.43
N GLY A 95 -7.10 -15.89 3.71
CA GLY A 95 -7.88 -16.13 2.49
C GLY A 95 -9.38 -16.16 2.74
N LEU A 96 -9.83 -16.84 3.81
CA LEU A 96 -11.23 -16.84 4.20
C LEU A 96 -11.70 -15.45 4.63
N ALA A 97 -10.91 -14.74 5.44
CA ALA A 97 -11.24 -13.38 5.86
C ALA A 97 -11.38 -12.44 4.65
N GLY A 98 -10.43 -12.48 3.71
CA GLY A 98 -10.48 -11.71 2.46
C GLY A 98 -11.70 -12.06 1.62
N MET A 99 -12.03 -13.35 1.47
CA MET A 99 -13.23 -13.80 0.77
C MET A 99 -14.51 -13.26 1.41
N PHE A 100 -14.65 -13.37 2.74
CA PHE A 100 -15.83 -12.84 3.44
C PHE A 100 -15.91 -11.32 3.32
N THR A 101 -14.79 -10.61 3.46
CA THR A 101 -14.75 -9.16 3.26
C THR A 101 -15.14 -8.77 1.84
N ALA A 102 -14.68 -9.49 0.82
CA ALA A 102 -15.04 -9.24 -0.59
C ALA A 102 -16.52 -9.47 -0.88
N ILE A 103 -17.18 -10.42 -0.21
CA ILE A 103 -18.62 -10.65 -0.33
C ILE A 103 -19.44 -9.53 0.35
N LEU A 104 -18.92 -8.98 1.44
CA LEU A 104 -19.63 -8.01 2.28
C LEU A 104 -19.41 -6.55 1.87
N LEU A 105 -18.28 -6.23 1.23
CA LEU A 105 -17.97 -4.87 0.82
C LEU A 105 -18.67 -4.53 -0.51
N PRO A 106 -19.56 -3.51 -0.50
CA PRO A 106 -20.15 -3.00 -1.74
C PRO A 106 -19.08 -2.35 -2.62
N ILE A 107 -19.14 -2.61 -3.93
CA ILE A 107 -18.17 -2.07 -4.90
C ILE A 107 -18.26 -0.54 -5.02
N GLU A 108 -19.41 0.02 -4.67
CA GLU A 108 -19.67 1.45 -4.63
C GLU A 108 -18.81 2.19 -3.59
N GLU A 109 -18.38 1.50 -2.53
CA GLU A 109 -17.52 2.05 -1.46
C GLU A 109 -16.02 1.87 -1.75
N TYR A 110 -15.66 1.42 -2.96
CA TYR A 110 -14.27 1.19 -3.33
C TYR A 110 -13.41 2.46 -3.20
N GLU A 111 -13.95 3.63 -3.55
CA GLU A 111 -13.24 4.91 -3.38
C GLU A 111 -12.97 5.20 -1.89
N SER A 112 -13.99 5.07 -1.03
CA SER A 112 -13.87 5.24 0.43
C SER A 112 -12.79 4.32 1.01
N PHE A 113 -12.76 3.06 0.53
CA PHE A 113 -11.75 2.07 0.92
C PHE A 113 -10.34 2.46 0.47
N LEU A 114 -10.17 2.93 -0.77
CA LEU A 114 -8.88 3.42 -1.26
C LEU A 114 -8.39 4.63 -0.46
N LEU A 115 -9.29 5.56 -0.10
CA LEU A 115 -8.96 6.72 0.74
C LEU A 115 -8.56 6.29 2.16
N LEU A 116 -9.21 5.27 2.72
CA LEU A 116 -8.87 4.71 4.03
C LEU A 116 -7.47 4.06 4.02
N ILE A 117 -7.17 3.22 3.04
CA ILE A 117 -5.84 2.61 2.92
C ILE A 117 -4.79 3.70 2.69
N GLY A 118 -5.06 4.66 1.80
CA GLY A 118 -4.19 5.82 1.58
C GLY A 118 -3.89 6.59 2.86
N SER A 119 -4.91 6.85 3.69
CA SER A 119 -4.75 7.58 4.94
C SER A 119 -3.84 6.88 5.95
N LEU A 120 -3.83 5.55 5.96
CA LEU A 120 -3.00 4.75 6.87
C LEU A 120 -1.56 4.59 6.37
N PHE A 121 -1.38 4.21 5.10
CA PHE A 121 -0.06 3.82 4.59
C PHE A 121 0.81 5.01 4.17
N ILE A 122 0.22 6.09 3.64
CA ILE A 122 1.01 7.24 3.14
C ILE A 122 1.74 7.96 4.29
N PRO A 123 1.09 8.27 5.43
CA PRO A 123 1.78 8.85 6.58
C PRO A 123 2.78 7.88 7.21
N LEU A 124 2.46 6.58 7.25
CA LEU A 124 3.37 5.55 7.77
C LEU A 124 4.68 5.52 6.97
N PHE A 125 4.57 5.60 5.65
CA PHE A 125 5.73 5.70 4.76
C PHE A 125 6.54 6.97 5.05
N GLY A 126 5.89 8.11 5.31
CA GLY A 126 6.56 9.35 5.72
C GLY A 126 7.41 9.18 6.98
N VAL A 127 6.89 8.50 8.00
CA VAL A 127 7.65 8.16 9.23
C VAL A 127 8.81 7.23 8.91
N ALA A 128 8.59 6.15 8.16
CA ALA A 128 9.61 5.15 7.85
C ALA A 128 10.78 5.73 7.03
N VAL A 129 10.49 6.52 5.99
CA VAL A 129 11.51 7.21 5.17
C VAL A 129 12.31 8.19 6.01
N THR A 130 11.64 8.94 6.89
CA THR A 130 12.30 9.90 7.78
C THR A 130 13.19 9.19 8.80
N ASP A 131 12.72 8.11 9.41
CA ASP A 131 13.53 7.32 10.35
C ASP A 131 14.78 6.81 9.67
N TYR A 132 14.62 6.21 8.48
CA TYR A 132 15.72 5.58 7.77
C TYR A 132 16.74 6.58 7.23
N PHE A 133 16.30 7.56 6.46
CA PHE A 133 17.21 8.46 5.74
C PHE A 133 17.71 9.63 6.58
N ILE A 134 16.89 10.17 7.48
CA ILE A 134 17.19 11.42 8.19
C ILE A 134 17.64 11.15 9.62
N VAL A 135 16.86 10.41 10.40
CA VAL A 135 17.14 10.18 11.84
C VAL A 135 18.30 9.20 12.02
N LYS A 136 18.23 8.05 11.35
CA LYS A 136 19.23 6.97 11.44
C LYS A 136 20.29 7.02 10.35
N LYS A 137 20.17 7.92 9.36
CA LYS A 137 21.15 8.13 8.28
C LYS A 137 21.58 6.84 7.57
N ARG A 138 20.64 5.92 7.36
CA ARG A 138 20.82 4.58 6.75
C ARG A 138 21.63 3.58 7.59
N GLU A 139 21.89 3.90 8.86
CA GLU A 139 22.64 3.04 9.78
C GLU A 139 21.68 2.30 10.73
N TYR A 140 21.26 1.09 10.33
CA TYR A 140 20.56 0.16 11.22
C TYR A 140 21.49 -0.95 11.69
N ARG A 141 21.41 -1.28 12.97
CA ARG A 141 22.08 -2.46 13.53
C ARG A 141 21.15 -3.66 13.36
N ILE A 142 21.43 -4.48 12.34
CA ILE A 142 20.58 -5.61 11.96
C ILE A 142 20.39 -6.58 13.15
N ASP A 143 21.46 -6.86 13.89
CA ASP A 143 21.41 -7.77 15.05
C ASP A 143 20.44 -7.30 16.15
N GLU A 144 20.22 -6.00 16.28
CA GLU A 144 19.32 -5.42 17.27
C GLU A 144 17.85 -5.49 16.86
N LEU A 145 17.54 -5.67 15.57
CA LEU A 145 16.16 -5.79 15.07
C LEU A 145 15.51 -7.12 15.46
N TYR A 146 16.32 -8.16 15.70
CA TYR A 146 15.84 -9.50 16.07
C TYR A 146 15.77 -9.73 17.59
N LYS A 147 16.13 -8.72 18.40
CA LYS A 147 16.17 -8.84 19.87
C LYS A 147 14.92 -8.21 20.51
N PRO A 148 14.11 -8.97 21.28
CA PRO A 148 12.94 -8.46 22.01
C PRO A 148 13.23 -7.42 23.11
N SER A 149 14.49 -7.04 23.32
CA SER A 149 14.95 -6.02 24.25
C SER A 149 16.06 -5.14 23.66
N GLY A 150 16.22 -5.17 22.33
CA GLY A 150 17.22 -4.39 21.63
C GLY A 150 16.92 -2.88 21.64
N ILE A 151 17.84 -2.09 21.08
CA ILE A 151 17.70 -0.62 21.03
C ILE A 151 16.45 -0.12 20.29
N TYR A 152 15.83 -0.99 19.47
CA TYR A 152 14.62 -0.69 18.71
C TYR A 152 13.33 -1.20 19.37
N TRP A 153 13.40 -1.78 20.58
CA TRP A 153 12.23 -2.21 21.33
C TRP A 153 11.46 -1.04 21.97
N TYR A 154 12.12 0.11 22.15
CA TYR A 154 11.53 1.32 22.76
C TYR A 154 10.74 1.02 24.05
N ARG A 155 9.49 1.47 24.17
CA ARG A 155 8.63 1.23 25.34
C ARG A 155 7.61 0.15 25.00
N GLY A 156 7.87 -1.08 25.48
CA GLY A 156 6.97 -2.21 25.29
C GLY A 156 6.80 -2.64 23.84
N GLY A 157 7.84 -2.49 23.00
CA GLY A 157 7.80 -2.79 21.56
C GLY A 157 7.32 -1.62 20.70
N LEU A 158 6.95 -0.48 21.29
CA LEU A 158 6.36 0.65 20.56
C LEU A 158 7.19 1.92 20.70
N ASN A 159 7.46 2.53 19.54
CA ASN A 159 7.96 3.89 19.46
C ASN A 159 6.78 4.87 19.48
N ILE A 160 6.42 5.34 20.68
CA ILE A 160 5.28 6.25 20.88
C ILE A 160 5.39 7.51 20.01
N LYS A 161 6.61 8.01 19.78
CA LYS A 161 6.85 9.17 18.91
C LYS A 161 6.50 8.88 17.46
N ALA A 162 6.88 7.71 16.95
CA ALA A 162 6.52 7.26 15.60
C ALA A 162 5.01 7.08 15.46
N VAL A 163 4.37 6.42 16.43
CA VAL A 163 2.92 6.19 16.43
C VAL A 163 2.16 7.51 16.48
N ALA A 164 2.57 8.46 17.33
CA ALA A 164 1.94 9.77 17.41
C ALA A 164 2.09 10.56 16.10
N ALA A 165 3.30 10.59 15.51
CA ALA A 165 3.53 11.26 14.24
C ALA A 165 2.70 10.65 13.10
N TRP A 166 2.62 9.32 13.05
CA TRP A 166 1.78 8.58 12.11
C TRP A 166 0.30 8.95 12.26
N MET A 167 -0.24 8.88 13.49
CA MET A 167 -1.64 9.21 13.75
C MET A 167 -1.98 10.66 13.41
N ILE A 168 -1.09 11.62 13.67
CA ILE A 168 -1.32 13.01 13.27
C ILE A 168 -1.34 13.14 11.74
N GLY A 169 -0.50 12.39 11.02
CA GLY A 169 -0.56 12.32 9.57
C GLY A 169 -1.87 11.72 9.05
N VAL A 170 -2.40 10.66 9.68
CA VAL A 170 -3.71 10.08 9.36
C VAL A 170 -4.82 11.12 9.53
N LEU A 171 -4.82 11.84 10.65
CA LEU A 171 -5.79 12.91 10.91
C LEU A 171 -5.68 14.05 9.90
N CYS A 172 -4.45 14.43 9.54
CA CYS A 172 -4.19 15.42 8.49
C CYS A 172 -4.73 14.96 7.14
N TYR A 173 -4.54 13.68 6.79
CA TYR A 173 -5.08 13.12 5.55
C TYR A 173 -6.60 13.24 5.49
N HIS A 174 -7.31 12.79 6.52
CA HIS A 174 -8.77 12.89 6.57
C HIS A 174 -9.25 14.34 6.60
N TYR A 175 -8.55 15.23 7.30
CA TYR A 175 -8.88 16.65 7.32
C TYR A 175 -8.81 17.26 5.91
N ILE A 176 -7.78 16.93 5.13
CA ILE A 176 -7.61 17.44 3.76
C ILE A 176 -8.65 16.84 2.82
N VAL A 177 -8.89 15.54 2.88
CA VAL A 177 -9.94 14.90 2.06
C VAL A 177 -11.29 15.57 2.28
N THR A 178 -11.66 15.87 3.52
CA THR A 178 -12.97 16.46 3.84
C THR A 178 -13.05 17.96 3.57
N ASN A 179 -12.01 18.74 3.86
CA ASN A 179 -12.08 20.21 3.87
C ASN A 179 -11.34 20.88 2.70
N MET A 180 -10.41 20.17 2.06
CA MET A 180 -9.47 20.71 1.07
C MET A 180 -9.16 19.68 -0.03
N SER A 181 -10.19 18.99 -0.53
CA SER A 181 -10.02 17.87 -1.47
C SER A 181 -9.22 18.22 -2.73
N TRP A 182 -9.30 19.47 -3.19
CA TRP A 182 -8.54 19.99 -4.34
C TRP A 182 -7.01 19.93 -4.17
N LEU A 183 -6.50 19.89 -2.94
CA LEU A 183 -5.06 19.88 -2.64
C LEU A 183 -4.43 18.50 -2.84
N GLY A 184 -5.23 17.44 -2.68
CA GLY A 184 -4.74 16.06 -2.57
C GLY A 184 -4.08 15.80 -1.21
N ALA A 185 -4.56 14.77 -0.49
CA ALA A 185 -4.14 14.52 0.89
C ALA A 185 -2.80 13.81 1.04
N SER A 186 -2.31 13.13 -0.01
CA SER A 186 -1.16 12.22 0.06
C SER A 186 0.17 12.91 0.40
N ILE A 187 0.56 13.95 -0.34
CA ILE A 187 1.84 14.63 -0.13
C ILE A 187 1.84 15.41 1.20
N PRO A 188 0.79 16.19 1.53
CA PRO A 188 0.77 16.93 2.79
C PRO A 188 0.78 16.00 4.02
N SER A 189 0.00 14.92 4.03
CA SER A 189 -0.05 14.01 5.19
C SER A 189 1.28 13.31 5.42
N LEU A 190 1.97 12.91 4.35
CA LEU A 190 3.32 12.36 4.38
C LEU A 190 4.30 13.38 4.97
N ALA A 191 4.28 14.62 4.47
CA ALA A 191 5.17 15.68 4.93
C ALA A 191 4.94 16.02 6.41
N VAL A 192 3.68 16.07 6.85
CA VAL A 192 3.30 16.32 8.26
C VAL A 192 3.81 15.19 9.16
N ALA A 193 3.55 13.92 8.81
CA ALA A 193 4.02 12.79 9.59
C ALA A 193 5.56 12.75 9.67
N ALA A 194 6.23 12.99 8.54
CA ALA A 194 7.69 13.09 8.47
C ALA A 194 8.25 14.20 9.36
N ALA A 195 7.71 15.42 9.25
CA ALA A 195 8.17 16.58 10.01
C ALA A 195 7.97 16.39 11.52
N ILE A 196 6.80 15.91 11.94
CA ILE A 196 6.50 15.66 13.36
C ILE A 196 7.44 14.59 13.92
N TYR A 197 7.63 13.49 13.17
CA TYR A 197 8.52 12.43 13.62
C TYR A 197 9.95 12.94 13.78
N TRP A 198 10.46 13.66 12.78
CA TRP A 198 11.80 14.26 12.82
C TRP A 198 11.99 15.19 14.01
N LEU A 199 11.08 16.14 14.21
CA LEU A 199 11.12 17.08 15.34
C LEU A 199 11.06 16.35 16.68
N SER A 200 10.19 15.35 16.81
CA SER A 200 10.05 14.57 18.04
C SER A 200 11.33 13.80 18.41
N MET A 201 12.10 13.37 17.40
CA MET A 201 13.38 12.68 17.58
C MET A 201 14.54 13.64 17.88
N MET A 202 14.42 14.93 17.54
CA MET A 202 15.39 15.96 17.92
C MET A 202 15.24 16.40 19.37
N VAL A 203 14.00 16.58 19.86
CA VAL A 203 13.72 17.08 21.22
C VAL A 203 14.07 16.06 22.32
N GLY A 204 14.31 14.79 21.97
CA GLY A 204 14.66 13.73 22.92
C GLY A 204 16.13 13.31 22.93
N LYS A 205 17.02 14.07 22.29
CA LYS A 205 18.47 13.95 22.46
C LYS A 205 18.95 14.92 23.51
#